data_AF-A0AAI9J8R2-F1
#
_entry.id   AF-A0AAI9J8R2-F1
#
_cell.length_a   1.000
_cell.length_b   1.000
_cell.length_c   1.000
_cell.angle_alpha   90.00
_cell.angle_beta   90.00
_cell.angle_gamma   90.00
#
_symmetry.space_group_name_H-M   'P 1'
#
loop_
_entity.id
_entity.type
_entity.pdbx_description
1 polymer ?
#
loop_
_entity_poly.entity_id
_entity_poly.type
_entity_poly.pdbx_seq_one_letter_code
_entity_poly.pdbx_strand_id
1 'polypeptide(L)'
;MKTKYFYSWSKNMVVYGLDAGLGKLFMNESETACLYQLGNFIFPAGQADSDFWQDYSTKYSLADKVIISEEPSWQEFLDSQSELGKFTRYAFADKVAFDTEALEKWQSRLPVNYYLCPIDTESYERLAEEA
;
A
#
# COMPACT_ATOMS: atom_id res chain seq x y z
N MET A 1 -7.00 14.20 5.22
CA MET A 1 -6.75 15.41 4.38
C MET A 1 -5.70 15.02 3.35
N LYS A 2 -6.10 14.84 2.09
CA LYS A 2 -5.15 14.61 0.99
C LYS A 2 -4.16 15.78 0.90
N THR A 3 -2.87 15.48 0.92
CA THR A 3 -1.84 16.48 0.63
C THR A 3 -1.80 16.77 -0.87
N LYS A 4 -1.26 17.93 -1.25
CA LYS A 4 -1.23 18.39 -2.66
C LYS A 4 -0.62 17.39 -3.65
N TYR A 5 0.26 16.52 -3.16
CA TYR A 5 0.98 15.51 -3.96
C TYR A 5 0.13 14.29 -4.32
N PHE A 6 -0.91 13.96 -3.55
CA PHE A 6 -1.72 12.75 -3.76
C PHE A 6 -3.12 13.08 -4.32
N TYR A 7 -3.30 14.24 -4.95
CA TYR A 7 -4.58 14.59 -5.59
C TYR A 7 -4.88 13.74 -6.82
N SER A 8 -3.86 13.38 -7.61
CA SER A 8 -3.97 12.50 -8.78
C SER A 8 -4.24 11.04 -8.42
N TRP A 9 -3.96 10.64 -7.18
CA TRP A 9 -4.02 9.25 -6.75
C TRP A 9 -5.45 8.72 -6.63
N SER A 10 -5.70 7.64 -7.35
CA SER A 10 -7.00 6.96 -7.41
C SER A 10 -7.13 5.79 -6.43
N LYS A 11 -6.01 5.24 -5.94
CA LYS A 11 -6.04 4.04 -5.07
C LYS A 11 -6.67 4.34 -3.71
N ASN A 12 -7.74 3.61 -3.39
CA ASN A 12 -8.44 3.71 -2.11
C ASN A 12 -7.52 3.60 -0.90
N MET A 13 -6.49 2.75 -0.94
CA MET A 13 -5.53 2.61 0.16
C MET A 13 -4.77 3.91 0.47
N VAL A 14 -4.42 4.70 -0.56
CA VAL A 14 -3.77 6.00 -0.39
C VAL A 14 -4.76 7.05 0.07
N VAL A 15 -5.92 7.11 -0.57
CA VAL A 15 -6.98 8.09 -0.25
C VAL A 15 -7.47 7.91 1.18
N TYR A 16 -7.92 6.70 1.53
CA TYR A 16 -8.43 6.37 2.84
C TYR A 16 -7.34 6.49 3.91
N GLY A 17 -6.13 6.00 3.64
CA GLY A 17 -5.03 6.07 4.61
C GLY A 17 -4.70 7.51 5.02
N LEU A 18 -4.61 8.43 4.05
CA LEU A 18 -4.37 9.86 4.30
C LEU A 18 -5.55 10.54 5.01
N ASP A 19 -6.78 10.12 4.74
CA ASP A 19 -7.96 10.68 5.39
C ASP A 19 -8.15 10.17 6.82
N ALA A 20 -7.79 8.91 7.07
CA ALA A 20 -7.80 8.29 8.39
C ALA A 20 -6.55 8.65 9.25
N GLY A 21 -5.58 9.38 8.69
CA GLY A 21 -4.33 9.73 9.40
C GLY A 21 -3.40 8.54 9.66
N LEU A 22 -3.48 7.50 8.82
CA LEU A 22 -2.65 6.31 8.90
C LEU A 22 -1.34 6.51 8.11
N GLY A 23 -0.26 5.87 8.57
CA GLY A 23 1.04 5.91 7.90
C GLY A 23 1.85 7.16 8.22
N LYS A 24 2.88 7.41 7.40
CA LYS A 24 3.81 8.55 7.56
C LYS A 24 4.13 9.16 6.20
N LEU A 25 4.31 10.48 6.19
CA LEU A 25 4.74 11.24 5.02
C LEU A 25 6.19 11.68 5.21
N PHE A 26 6.98 11.56 4.15
CA PHE A 26 8.34 12.06 4.06
C PHE A 26 8.41 12.98 2.85
N MET A 27 9.09 14.11 2.98
CA MET A 27 9.25 15.09 1.91
C MET A 27 10.71 15.48 1.79
N ASN A 28 11.16 15.75 0.57
CA ASN A 28 12.46 16.39 0.37
C ASN A 28 12.40 17.88 0.76
N GLU A 29 13.57 18.50 0.96
CA GLU A 29 13.67 19.89 1.40
C GLU A 29 12.98 20.88 0.46
N SER A 30 13.03 20.60 -0.84
CA SER A 30 12.41 21.45 -1.86
C SER A 30 10.90 21.27 -2.00
N GLU A 31 10.29 20.34 -1.25
CA GLU A 31 8.86 20.05 -1.33
C GLU A 31 8.38 19.70 -2.76
N THR A 32 9.23 19.00 -3.52
CA THR A 32 8.93 18.55 -4.89
C THR A 32 8.68 17.05 -4.97
N ALA A 33 9.17 16.29 -3.98
CA ALA A 33 9.08 14.84 -3.87
C ALA A 33 8.45 14.45 -2.53
N CYS A 34 7.53 13.49 -2.54
CA CYS A 34 6.93 12.97 -1.32
C CYS A 34 6.84 11.44 -1.35
N LEU A 35 7.19 10.79 -0.24
CA LEU A 35 6.96 9.36 -0.02
C LEU A 35 5.88 9.21 1.06
N TYR A 36 4.77 8.54 0.71
CA TYR A 36 3.79 8.10 1.68
C TYR A 36 4.03 6.63 2.03
N GLN A 37 4.39 6.36 3.29
CA GLN A 37 4.59 5.01 3.80
C GLN A 37 3.39 4.57 4.63
N LEU A 38 2.73 3.48 4.22
CA LEU A 38 1.63 2.85 4.94
C LEU A 38 1.96 1.36 5.16
N GLY A 39 2.39 1.02 6.37
CA GLY A 39 2.88 -0.31 6.69
C GLY A 39 4.10 -0.69 5.85
N ASN A 40 3.92 -1.70 4.99
CA ASN A 40 4.93 -2.18 4.04
C ASN A 40 4.77 -1.61 2.63
N PHE A 41 3.87 -0.66 2.42
CA PHE A 41 3.70 0.02 1.14
C PHE A 41 4.37 1.40 1.14
N ILE A 42 5.02 1.73 0.03
CA ILE A 42 5.56 3.06 -0.24
C ILE A 42 4.90 3.59 -1.51
N PHE A 43 4.34 4.79 -1.43
CA PHE A 43 3.68 5.49 -2.52
C PHE A 43 4.43 6.79 -2.82
N PRO A 44 5.33 6.81 -3.81
CA PRO A 44 6.01 8.03 -4.24
C PRO A 44 5.06 8.95 -5.02
N ALA A 45 5.17 10.25 -4.79
CA ALA A 45 4.42 11.29 -5.48
C ALA A 45 5.29 12.51 -5.76
N GLY A 46 4.86 13.35 -6.70
CA GLY A 46 5.66 14.48 -7.19
C GLY A 46 6.78 14.03 -8.13
N GLN A 47 7.90 14.73 -8.13
CA GLN A 47 9.06 14.41 -8.97
C GLN A 47 10.02 13.46 -8.26
N ALA A 48 10.58 12.51 -9.01
CA ALA A 48 11.63 11.64 -8.50
C ALA A 48 12.88 12.45 -8.10
N ASP A 49 13.44 12.11 -6.96
CA ASP A 49 14.61 12.73 -6.38
C ASP A 49 15.50 11.61 -5.84
N SER A 50 16.67 11.42 -6.48
CA SER A 50 17.58 10.31 -6.19
C SER A 50 18.21 10.42 -4.81
N ASP A 51 18.57 11.63 -4.40
CA ASP A 51 19.24 11.88 -3.13
C ASP A 51 18.24 11.66 -1.99
N PHE A 52 17.02 12.18 -2.15
CA PHE A 52 15.93 11.91 -1.21
C PHE A 52 15.59 10.42 -1.11
N TRP A 53 15.58 9.69 -2.23
CA TRP A 53 15.38 8.24 -2.23
C TRP A 53 16.49 7.49 -1.48
N GLN A 54 17.74 7.87 -1.71
CA GLN A 54 18.90 7.26 -1.05
C GLN A 54 18.88 7.53 0.46
N ASP A 55 18.58 8.76 0.87
CA ASP A 55 18.47 9.13 2.28
C ASP A 55 17.35 8.35 2.98
N TYR A 56 16.19 8.28 2.35
CA TYR A 56 15.05 7.53 2.87
C TYR A 56 15.36 6.04 3.00
N SER A 57 15.86 5.41 1.93
CA SER A 57 16.14 3.98 1.89
C SER A 57 17.23 3.56 2.89
N THR A 58 18.26 4.39 3.04
CA THR A 58 19.34 4.17 4.04
C THR A 58 18.79 4.24 5.46
N LYS A 59 17.91 5.20 5.74
CA LYS A 59 17.39 5.44 7.10
C LYS A 59 16.30 4.46 7.51
N TYR A 60 15.44 4.04 6.58
CA TYR A 60 14.23 3.29 6.91
C TYR A 60 14.20 1.84 6.39
N SER A 61 15.20 1.44 5.59
CA SER A 61 15.27 0.15 4.90
C SER A 61 14.14 -0.06 3.88
N LEU A 62 14.48 -0.75 2.78
CA LEU A 62 13.51 -1.20 1.77
C LEU A 62 13.13 -2.68 1.92
N ALA A 63 13.62 -3.35 2.96
CA ALA A 63 13.28 -4.74 3.24
C ALA A 63 11.76 -4.92 3.41
N ASP A 64 11.21 -5.92 2.72
CA ASP A 64 9.79 -6.28 2.73
C ASP A 64 8.84 -5.15 2.31
N LYS A 65 9.35 -4.15 1.57
CA LYS A 65 8.55 -3.04 1.06
C LYS A 65 8.07 -3.29 -0.37
N VAL A 66 6.82 -2.89 -0.62
CA VAL A 66 6.24 -2.81 -1.96
C VAL A 66 6.12 -1.36 -2.35
N ILE A 67 6.82 -0.97 -3.40
CA ILE A 67 6.80 0.38 -3.94
C ILE A 67 5.80 0.43 -5.09
N ILE A 68 4.90 1.40 -5.05
CA ILE A 68 3.85 1.58 -6.06
C ILE A 68 3.88 3.04 -6.46
N SER A 69 4.08 3.34 -7.73
CA SER A 69 4.05 4.71 -8.25
C SER A 69 3.09 4.85 -9.43
N GLU A 70 2.30 5.92 -9.43
CA GLU A 70 1.51 6.39 -10.58
C GLU A 70 2.25 7.50 -11.37
N GLU A 71 3.37 8.00 -10.84
CA GLU A 71 4.13 9.12 -11.42
C GLU A 71 5.23 8.60 -12.39
N PRO A 72 5.25 9.05 -13.66
CA PRO A 72 6.20 8.56 -14.66
C PRO A 72 7.67 8.75 -14.28
N SER A 73 8.05 9.89 -13.69
CA SER A 73 9.45 10.15 -13.29
C SER A 73 9.91 9.18 -12.20
N TRP A 74 9.03 8.84 -11.27
CA TRP A 74 9.29 7.81 -10.26
C TRP A 74 9.34 6.41 -10.88
N GLN A 75 8.49 6.08 -11.85
CA GLN A 75 8.54 4.80 -12.53
C GLN A 75 9.87 4.62 -13.27
N GLU A 76 10.31 5.62 -14.04
CA GLU A 76 11.60 5.60 -14.74
C GLU A 76 12.78 5.48 -13.77
N PHE A 77 12.77 6.28 -12.69
CA PHE A 77 13.80 6.23 -11.66
C PHE A 77 13.87 4.85 -10.99
N LEU A 78 12.75 4.32 -10.50
CA LEU A 78 12.68 3.01 -9.85
C LEU A 78 13.05 1.88 -10.81
N ASP A 79 12.71 2.02 -12.09
CA ASP A 79 13.04 1.05 -13.13
C ASP A 79 14.55 0.97 -13.41
N SER A 80 15.30 2.03 -13.11
CA SER A 80 16.76 2.08 -13.23
C SER A 80 17.50 1.47 -12.02
N GLN A 81 16.81 1.20 -10.91
CA GLN A 81 17.39 0.64 -9.70
C GLN A 81 17.56 -0.89 -9.82
N SER A 82 18.80 -1.37 -9.80
CA SER A 82 19.13 -2.79 -10.03
C SER A 82 18.75 -3.72 -8.88
N GLU A 83 18.62 -3.18 -7.67
CA GLU A 83 18.30 -3.89 -6.44
C GLU A 83 16.79 -4.11 -6.25
N LEU A 84 15.95 -3.43 -7.05
CA LEU A 84 14.50 -3.54 -6.96
C LEU A 84 13.96 -4.65 -7.87
N GLY A 85 13.23 -5.59 -7.27
CA GLY A 85 12.48 -6.61 -8.00
C GLY A 85 11.21 -6.03 -8.63
N LYS A 86 11.06 -6.17 -9.95
CA LYS A 86 9.86 -5.74 -10.68
C LYS A 86 8.81 -6.85 -10.70
N PHE A 87 7.57 -6.51 -10.41
CA PHE A 87 6.44 -7.42 -10.56
C PHE A 87 5.14 -6.65 -10.85
N THR A 88 4.16 -7.34 -11.42
CA THR A 88 2.86 -6.76 -11.76
C THR A 88 1.84 -7.02 -10.65
N ARG A 89 1.14 -5.97 -10.22
CA ARG A 89 -0.03 -6.06 -9.35
C ARG A 89 -1.31 -5.88 -10.15
N TYR A 90 -2.32 -6.69 -9.87
CA TYR A 90 -3.63 -6.58 -10.50
C TYR A 90 -4.58 -5.84 -9.55
N ALA A 91 -5.09 -4.70 -10.00
CA ALA A 91 -6.11 -3.95 -9.28
C ALA A 91 -7.50 -4.39 -9.73
N PHE A 92 -8.44 -4.43 -8.79
CA PHE A 92 -9.86 -4.62 -9.10
C PHE A 92 -10.52 -3.27 -9.42
N ALA A 93 -11.67 -3.32 -10.10
CA ALA A 93 -12.50 -2.13 -10.27
C ALA A 93 -13.00 -1.60 -8.93
N ASP A 94 -13.15 -0.28 -8.80
CA ASP A 94 -13.57 0.37 -7.54
C ASP A 94 -15.00 0.01 -7.12
N LYS A 95 -15.82 -0.45 -8.07
CA LYS A 95 -17.20 -0.87 -7.83
C LYS A 95 -17.43 -2.21 -8.50
N VAL A 96 -18.03 -3.12 -7.76
CA VAL A 96 -18.48 -4.41 -8.25
C VAL A 96 -19.88 -4.70 -7.73
N ALA A 97 -20.74 -5.24 -8.57
CA ALA A 97 -22.01 -5.80 -8.12
C ALA A 97 -21.72 -7.19 -7.55
N PHE A 98 -21.96 -7.38 -6.26
CA PHE A 98 -21.76 -8.67 -5.61
C PHE A 98 -22.95 -9.59 -5.90
N ASP A 99 -22.65 -10.80 -6.36
CA ASP A 99 -23.61 -11.90 -6.39
C ASP A 99 -23.65 -12.54 -4.99
N THR A 100 -24.61 -12.11 -4.17
CA THR A 100 -24.72 -12.57 -2.78
C THR A 100 -25.05 -14.05 -2.68
N GLU A 101 -25.86 -14.59 -3.59
CA GLU A 101 -26.22 -16.01 -3.61
C GLU A 101 -24.98 -16.87 -3.90
N ALA A 102 -24.16 -16.46 -4.87
CA ALA A 102 -22.89 -17.13 -5.13
C ALA A 102 -21.96 -17.09 -3.89
N LEU A 103 -21.82 -15.94 -3.23
CA LEU A 103 -20.96 -15.79 -2.05
C LEU A 103 -21.42 -16.66 -0.87
N GLU A 104 -22.73 -16.74 -0.60
CA GLU A 104 -23.30 -17.63 0.43
C GLU A 104 -23.05 -19.10 0.09
N LYS A 105 -23.15 -19.46 -1.19
CA LYS A 105 -22.79 -20.81 -1.67
C LYS A 105 -21.31 -21.11 -1.48
N TRP A 106 -20.41 -20.14 -1.63
CA TRP A 106 -18.99 -20.32 -1.31
C TRP A 106 -18.77 -20.52 0.18
N GLN A 107 -19.43 -19.72 1.02
CA GLN A 107 -19.33 -19.84 2.48
C GLN A 107 -19.83 -21.19 2.99
N SER A 108 -20.97 -21.69 2.49
CA SER A 108 -21.53 -22.99 2.90
C SER A 108 -20.69 -24.20 2.50
N ARG A 109 -19.68 -24.04 1.63
CA ARG A 109 -18.76 -25.10 1.21
C ARG A 109 -17.54 -25.26 2.12
N LEU A 110 -17.46 -24.49 3.20
CA LEU A 110 -16.42 -24.69 4.20
C LEU A 110 -16.47 -26.14 4.75
N PRO A 111 -15.33 -26.82 4.90
CA PRO A 111 -15.33 -28.16 5.46
C PRO A 111 -15.88 -28.16 6.89
N VAL A 112 -16.49 -29.27 7.32
CA VAL A 112 -17.24 -29.40 8.58
C VAL A 112 -16.43 -29.03 9.84
N ASN A 113 -15.09 -29.10 9.77
CA ASN A 113 -14.18 -28.77 10.86
C ASN A 113 -13.62 -27.34 10.80
N TYR A 114 -14.12 -26.49 9.91
CA TYR A 114 -13.74 -25.07 9.80
C TYR A 114 -14.96 -24.18 9.97
N TYR A 115 -14.76 -23.02 10.57
CA TYR A 115 -15.77 -21.98 10.70
C TYR A 115 -15.14 -20.61 10.46
N LEU A 116 -15.94 -19.66 10.00
CA LEU A 116 -15.54 -18.25 9.93
C LEU A 116 -15.93 -17.59 11.25
N CYS A 117 -15.00 -16.86 11.85
CA CYS A 117 -15.27 -15.98 12.98
C CYS A 117 -14.80 -14.56 12.65
N PRO A 118 -15.51 -13.51 13.13
CA PRO A 118 -14.98 -12.16 13.12
C PRO A 118 -13.65 -12.09 13.90
N ILE A 119 -12.78 -11.16 13.50
CA ILE A 119 -11.58 -10.84 14.28
C ILE A 119 -12.03 -9.99 15.47
N ASP A 120 -11.84 -10.52 16.66
CA ASP A 120 -11.98 -9.87 17.96
C ASP A 120 -10.60 -9.56 18.58
N THR A 121 -10.58 -9.06 19.81
CA THR A 121 -9.34 -8.70 20.50
C THR A 121 -8.40 -9.90 20.67
N GLU A 122 -8.93 -11.06 21.09
CA GLU A 122 -8.10 -12.25 21.35
C GLU A 122 -7.48 -12.77 20.04
N SER A 123 -8.29 -12.90 18.99
CA SER A 123 -7.78 -13.35 17.68
C SER A 123 -6.82 -12.33 17.05
N TYR A 124 -7.03 -11.02 17.25
CA TYR A 124 -6.10 -9.98 16.82
C TYR A 124 -4.75 -10.10 17.52
N GLU A 125 -4.75 -10.23 18.86
CA GLU A 125 -3.53 -10.37 19.65
C GLU A 125 -2.75 -11.63 19.24
N ARG A 126 -3.45 -12.75 19.04
CA ARG A 126 -2.83 -14.00 18.58
C ARG A 126 -2.19 -13.87 17.19
N LEU A 127 -2.83 -13.18 16.25
CA LEU A 127 -2.25 -12.93 14.93
C LEU A 127 -1.00 -12.05 15.02
N ALA A 128 -0.95 -11.12 15.98
CA ALA A 128 0.20 -10.26 16.18
C ALA A 128 1.43 -11.01 16.75
N GLU A 129 1.24 -12.17 17.38
CA GLU A 129 2.32 -13.03 17.88
C GLU A 129 3.01 -13.86 16.79
N GLU A 130 2.44 -13.97 15.58
CA GLU A 130 2.99 -14.77 14.48
C GLU A 130 4.18 -14.09 13.74
N ALA A 131 4.66 -12.95 14.24
CA ALA A 131 5.68 -12.08 13.63
C ALA A 131 7.14 -12.53 13.85
#